data_AF-A0A2T2VS11-F1
#
_entry.id   AF-A0A2T2VS11-F1
#
_cell.length_a   1.000
_cell.length_b   1.000
_cell.length_c   1.000
_cell.angle_alpha   90.00
_cell.angle_beta   90.00
_cell.angle_gamma   90.00
#
_symmetry.space_group_name_H-M   'P 1'
#
loop_
_entity.id
_entity.type
_entity.pdbx_description
1 polymer ?
#
loop_
_entity_poly.entity_id
_entity_poly.type
_entity_poly.pdbx_seq_one_letter_code
_entity_poly.pdbx_strand_id
1 'polypeptide(L)'
;METTALFTANNIWMMICTALVFFMHLGFSFLEIGLTRQKNTINILFKNFFVITVGLLLYAIGGFNLMYPGFEEGALGIFKFA
;
A
#
# COMPACT_ATOMS: atom_id res chain seq x y z
N MET A 1 -28.88 14.52 -2.96
CA MET A 1 -28.59 14.49 -1.51
C MET A 1 -28.29 13.07 -1.04
N GLU A 2 -29.04 12.04 -1.49
CA GLU A 2 -28.65 10.64 -1.25
C GLU A 2 -27.30 10.27 -1.89
N THR A 3 -27.07 10.65 -3.15
CA THR A 3 -25.82 10.32 -3.87
C THR A 3 -24.58 10.92 -3.21
N THR A 4 -24.68 12.13 -2.65
CA THR A 4 -23.60 12.79 -1.91
C THR A 4 -23.33 12.10 -0.56
N ALA A 5 -24.38 11.63 0.11
CA ALA A 5 -24.24 10.88 1.36
C ALA A 5 -23.57 9.51 1.11
N LEU A 6 -24.00 8.79 0.07
CA LEU A 6 -23.39 7.52 -0.33
C LEU A 6 -21.94 7.70 -0.80
N PHE A 7 -21.64 8.74 -1.57
CA PHE A 7 -20.27 9.06 -1.98
C PHE A 7 -19.35 9.29 -0.77
N THR A 8 -19.82 10.07 0.19
CA THR A 8 -19.06 10.38 1.42
C THR A 8 -18.85 9.13 2.28
N ALA A 9 -19.91 8.35 2.48
CA ALA A 9 -19.84 7.11 3.26
C ALA A 9 -18.89 6.08 2.64
N ASN A 10 -18.96 5.88 1.33
CA ASN A 10 -18.09 4.94 0.62
C ASN A 10 -16.62 5.38 0.67
N ASN A 11 -16.32 6.66 0.50
CA ASN A 11 -14.94 7.16 0.59
C ASN A 11 -14.37 7.01 2.00
N ILE A 12 -15.15 7.34 3.03
CA ILE A 12 -14.73 7.15 4.43
C ILE A 12 -14.45 5.67 4.70
N TRP A 13 -15.34 4.79 4.24
CA TRP A 13 -15.15 3.35 4.38
C TRP A 13 -13.88 2.86 3.69
N MET A 14 -13.61 3.29 2.44
CA MET A 14 -12.38 2.96 1.73
C MET A 14 -11.12 3.44 2.47
N MET A 15 -11.14 4.64 3.07
CA MET A 15 -10.00 5.14 3.85
C MET A 15 -9.77 4.31 5.13
N ILE A 16 -10.84 3.91 5.82
CA ILE A 16 -10.76 3.03 7.00
C ILE A 16 -10.18 1.66 6.60
N CYS A 17 -10.70 1.04 5.53
CA CYS A 17 -10.17 -0.22 5.02
C CYS A 17 -8.69 -0.10 4.65
N THR A 18 -8.28 0.99 4.02
CA THR A 18 -6.87 1.25 3.67
C THR A 18 -6.00 1.34 4.93
N ALA A 19 -6.46 2.01 5.98
CA ALA A 19 -5.74 2.08 7.25
C ALA A 19 -5.60 0.70 7.92
N LEU A 20 -6.65 -0.14 7.88
CA LEU A 20 -6.60 -1.50 8.41
C LEU A 20 -5.60 -2.38 7.65
N VAL A 21 -5.52 -2.26 6.32
CA VAL A 21 -4.53 -2.98 5.51
C VAL A 21 -3.11 -2.50 5.85
N PHE A 22 -2.90 -1.20 6.09
CA PHE A 22 -1.60 -0.69 6.52
C PHE A 22 -1.14 -1.32 7.85
N PHE A 23 -2.07 -1.52 8.80
CA PHE A 23 -1.76 -2.21 10.07
C PHE A 23 -1.33 -3.67 9.89
N MET A 24 -1.67 -4.34 8.78
CA MET A 24 -1.22 -5.71 8.52
C MET A 24 0.31 -5.81 8.45
N HIS A 25 1.00 -4.80 7.91
CA HIS A 25 2.46 -4.81 7.86
C HIS A 25 3.10 -4.77 9.26
N LEU A 26 2.49 -4.04 10.20
CA LEU A 26 2.88 -4.06 11.61
C LEU A 26 2.61 -5.44 12.23
N GLY A 27 1.48 -6.06 11.90
CA GLY A 27 1.17 -7.44 12.32
C GLY A 27 2.21 -8.46 11.82
N PHE A 28 2.60 -8.39 10.55
CA PHE A 28 3.66 -9.23 9.99
C PHE A 28 5.01 -8.99 10.66
N SER A 29 5.35 -7.73 10.95
CA SER A 29 6.57 -7.39 11.67
C SER A 29 6.65 -8.07 13.03
N PHE A 30 5.55 -8.10 13.79
CA PHE A 30 5.49 -8.77 15.09
C PHE A 30 5.56 -10.29 14.99
N LEU A 31 4.92 -10.89 13.99
CA LEU A 31 4.99 -12.33 13.76
C LEU A 31 6.41 -12.78 13.39
N GLU A 32 7.09 -12.08 12.47
CA GLU A 32 8.45 -12.43 12.05
C GLU A 32 9.46 -12.27 13.19
N ILE A 33 9.30 -11.24 14.03
CA ILE A 33 10.16 -11.04 15.19
C ILE A 33 9.90 -12.10 16.27
N GLY A 34 8.64 -12.48 16.50
CA GLY A 34 8.25 -13.48 17.48
C GLY A 34 8.74 -14.89 17.15
N LEU A 35 8.86 -15.23 15.85
CA LEU A 35 9.31 -16.54 15.37
C LEU A 35 10.82 -16.64 15.17
N THR A 36 11.57 -15.56 15.38
CA THR A 36 13.02 -15.51 15.14
C THR A 36 13.80 -15.22 16.41
N ARG A 37 15.10 -15.56 16.39
CA ARG A 37 15.97 -15.36 17.55
C ARG A 37 16.15 -13.86 17.83
N GLN A 38 16.09 -13.47 19.10
CA GLN A 38 16.19 -12.06 19.54
C GLN A 38 17.39 -11.29 18.97
N LYS A 39 18.53 -11.97 18.75
CA LYS A 39 19.72 -11.33 18.16
C LYS A 39 19.50 -10.77 16.75
N ASN A 40 18.47 -11.23 16.04
CA ASN A 40 18.14 -10.81 14.67
C ASN A 40 16.92 -9.86 14.59
N THR A 41 16.28 -9.55 15.72
CA THR A 41 15.05 -8.75 15.79
C THR A 41 15.18 -7.40 15.09
N ILE A 42 16.28 -6.67 15.33
CA ILE A 42 16.50 -5.34 14.74
C ILE A 42 16.62 -5.43 13.21
N ASN A 43 17.31 -6.45 12.70
CA ASN A 43 17.50 -6.62 11.26
C ASN A 43 16.19 -6.97 10.54
N ILE A 44 15.30 -7.71 11.20
CA ILE A 44 13.99 -8.06 10.65
C ILE A 44 13.07 -6.85 10.66
N LEU A 45 13.02 -6.12 11.78
CA LEU A 45 12.21 -4.90 11.89
C LEU A 45 12.61 -3.86 10.83
N PHE A 46 13.92 -3.71 10.60
CA PHE A 46 14.43 -2.80 9.57
C PHE A 46 13.98 -3.18 8.16
N LYS A 47 14.02 -4.48 7.81
CA LYS A 47 13.54 -4.96 6.51
C LYS A 47 12.04 -4.71 6.33
N ASN A 48 11.25 -5.00 7.37
CA ASN A 48 9.80 -4.86 7.29
C ASN A 48 9.39 -3.37 7.13
N PHE A 49 10.07 -2.44 7.82
CA PHE A 49 9.87 -1.00 7.62
C PHE A 49 10.30 -0.52 6.21
N PHE A 50 11.42 -1.04 5.71
CA PHE A 50 11.91 -0.70 4.38
C PHE A 50 10.94 -1.12 3.27
N VAL A 51 10.32 -2.30 3.40
CA VAL A 51 9.31 -2.78 2.44
C VAL A 51 8.11 -1.85 2.35
N ILE A 52 7.61 -1.34 3.49
CA ILE A 52 6.46 -0.42 3.50
C ILE A 52 6.81 0.90 2.81
N THR A 53 7.94 1.50 3.19
CA THR A 53 8.36 2.82 2.69
C THR A 53 8.69 2.79 1.20
N VAL A 54 9.48 1.81 0.76
CA VAL A 54 9.83 1.64 -0.66
C VAL A 54 8.62 1.19 -1.47
N GLY A 55 7.77 0.31 -0.93
CA GLY A 55 6.54 -0.12 -1.59
C GLY A 55 5.60 1.05 -1.88
N LEU A 56 5.37 1.93 -0.90
CA LEU A 56 4.57 3.15 -1.08
C LEU A 56 5.17 4.10 -2.12
N LEU A 57 6.48 4.36 -2.05
CA LEU A 57 7.17 5.25 -2.99
C LEU A 57 7.13 4.70 -4.43
N LEU A 58 7.43 3.41 -4.63
CA LEU A 58 7.37 2.78 -5.94
C LEU A 58 5.94 2.75 -6.50
N TYR A 59 4.95 2.49 -5.65
CA TYR A 59 3.55 2.49 -6.07
C TYR A 59 3.09 3.90 -6.50
N ALA A 60 3.50 4.94 -5.76
CA ALA A 60 3.20 6.32 -6.10
C ALA A 60 3.89 6.80 -7.40
N ILE A 61 5.15 6.41 -7.62
CA ILE A 61 5.93 6.87 -8.78
C ILE A 61 5.54 6.15 -10.07
N GLY A 62 5.26 4.85 -10.01
CA GLY A 62 5.02 4.06 -11.24
C GLY A 62 4.05 2.90 -11.09
N GLY A 63 3.83 2.37 -9.88
CA GLY A 63 2.92 1.24 -9.68
C GLY A 63 1.47 1.57 -10.03
N PHE A 64 0.99 2.78 -9.72
CA PHE A 64 -0.36 3.20 -10.08
C PHE A 64 -0.56 3.27 -11.61
N ASN A 65 0.40 3.85 -12.33
CA ASN A 65 0.34 3.96 -13.80
C ASN A 65 0.45 2.60 -14.50
N LEU A 66 1.16 1.64 -13.89
CA LEU A 66 1.26 0.29 -14.43
C LEU A 66 0.00 -0.54 -14.16
N MET A 67 -0.63 -0.37 -12.99
CA MET A 67 -1.82 -1.13 -12.61
C MET A 67 -3.09 -0.64 -13.31
N TYR A 68 -3.19 0.67 -13.56
CA TYR A 68 -4.27 1.30 -14.31
C TYR A 68 -3.71 2.06 -15.53
N PRO A 69 -3.23 1.34 -16.57
CA PRO A 69 -2.79 1.99 -17.79
C PRO A 69 -3.99 2.70 -18.44
N GLY A 70 -3.78 3.94 -18.90
CA GLY A 70 -4.84 4.73 -19.55
C GLY A 70 -5.44 4.02 -20.76
N PHE A 71 -6.68 4.38 -21.10
CA PHE A 71 -7.52 3.76 -22.15
C PHE A 71 -7.02 3.92 -23.61
N GLU A 72 -5.73 4.17 -23.83
CA GLU A 72 -5.12 4.24 -25.17
C GLU A 72 -4.46 2.90 -25.53
N GLU A 73 -4.78 2.36 -26.71
CA GLU A 73 -4.12 1.18 -27.27
C GLU A 73 -2.60 1.43 -27.41
N GLY A 74 -1.80 0.76 -26.57
CA GLY A 74 -0.32 0.83 -26.61
C GLY A 74 0.35 1.57 -25.46
N ALA A 75 -0.40 2.10 -24.49
CA ALA A 75 0.18 2.74 -23.31
C ALA A 75 0.75 1.70 -22.32
N LEU A 76 2.06 1.46 -22.38
CA LEU A 76 2.79 0.56 -21.44
C LEU A 76 2.87 1.10 -19.99
N GLY A 77 2.12 2.16 -19.62
CA GLY A 77 2.08 2.69 -18.25
C GLY A 77 3.40 3.30 -17.73
N ILE A 78 4.42 3.47 -18.58
CA ILE A 78 5.79 3.85 -18.16
C ILE A 78 5.99 5.38 -18.07
N PHE A 79 5.36 6.17 -18.95
CA PHE A 79 5.67 7.60 -19.10
C PHE A 79 4.46 8.54 -19.06
N LYS A 80 3.26 8.03 -18.81
CA LYS A 80 2.05 8.86 -18.76
C LYS A 80 1.38 8.67 -17.40
N PHE A 81 1.50 9.69 -16.55
CA PHE A 81 0.62 9.86 -15.40
C PHE A 81 -0.73 10.28 -15.97
N ALA A 82 -1.73 9.42 -15.88
CA ALA A 82 -3.10 9.76 -16.24
C ALA A 82 -3.71 10.69 -15.18
#